data_AF-A0A3Q8X719-F1
#
_entry.id   AF-A0A3Q8X719-F1
#
_cell.length_a   1.000
_cell.length_b   1.000
_cell.length_c   1.000
_cell.angle_alpha   90.00
_cell.angle_beta   90.00
_cell.angle_gamma   90.00
#
_symmetry.space_group_name_H-M   'P 1'
#
loop_
_entity.id
_entity.type
_entity.pdbx_description
1 polymer ?
#
loop_
_entity_poly.entity_id
_entity_poly.type
_entity_poly.pdbx_seq_one_letter_code
_entity_poly.pdbx_strand_id
1 'polypeptide(L)' 'MSEQPITEVHPYYQHAIEAFKLLPAATESLVQLRDAFAASNEDFLAIELKHMIARLEEIKALFSSGPQG' A
#
# COMPACT_ATOMS: atom_id res chain seq x y z
N MET A 1 17.54 -11.21 -6.19
CA MET A 1 16.96 -10.12 -5.40
C MET A 1 16.53 -9.08 -6.39
N SER A 2 15.22 -8.96 -6.62
CA SER A 2 14.68 -8.04 -7.62
C SER A 2 14.48 -6.70 -6.92
N GLU A 3 15.42 -5.78 -7.08
CA GLU A 3 15.20 -4.37 -6.72
C GLU A 3 14.03 -3.89 -7.56
N GLN A 4 12.85 -3.76 -6.93
CA GLN A 4 11.73 -3.11 -7.58
C GLN A 4 12.14 -1.66 -7.89
N PRO A 5 11.85 -1.15 -9.09
CA PRO A 5 12.19 0.21 -9.45
C PRO A 5 11.58 1.15 -8.40
N ILE A 6 12.42 1.99 -7.81
CA ILE A 6 11.98 3.03 -6.88
C ILE A 6 11.08 3.94 -7.71
N THR A 7 9.76 3.82 -7.51
CA THR A 7 8.77 4.72 -8.09
C THR A 7 9.26 6.14 -7.80
N GLU A 8 9.48 6.96 -8.83
CA GLU A 8 9.93 8.34 -8.63
C GLU A 8 8.93 9.06 -7.73
N VAL A 9 9.35 9.35 -6.49
CA VAL A 9 8.53 10.05 -5.50
C VAL A 9 8.59 11.54 -5.82
N HIS A 10 7.44 12.16 -5.99
CA HIS A 10 7.31 13.59 -6.27
C HIS A 10 8.01 14.41 -5.16
N PRO A 11 8.75 15.49 -5.49
CA PRO A 11 9.56 16.24 -4.52
C PRO A 11 8.79 16.74 -3.29
N TYR A 12 7.52 17.08 -3.46
CA TYR A 12 6.61 17.45 -2.34
C TYR A 12 6.64 16.43 -1.19
N TYR A 13 6.74 15.14 -1.52
CA TYR A 13 6.68 14.01 -0.61
C TYR A 13 8.05 13.55 -0.08
N GLN A 14 9.14 14.22 -0.45
CA GLN A 14 10.51 13.81 -0.09
C GLN A 14 10.73 13.69 1.43
N HIS A 15 10.04 14.52 2.22
CA HIS A 15 10.10 14.49 3.70
C HIS A 15 9.56 13.19 4.32
N ALA A 16 8.75 12.43 3.59
CA ALA A 16 8.14 11.17 4.04
C ALA A 16 8.63 9.96 3.23
N ILE A 17 9.72 10.09 2.46
CA ILE A 17 10.24 9.04 1.57
C ILE A 17 10.48 7.70 2.27
N GLU A 18 10.96 7.71 3.52
CA GLU A 18 11.18 6.49 4.30
C GLU A 18 9.86 5.77 4.64
N ALA A 19 8.80 6.51 4.94
CA ALA A 19 7.48 5.92 5.14
C ALA A 19 6.95 5.30 3.83
N PHE A 20 7.19 5.97 2.69
CA PHE A 20 6.76 5.45 1.39
C PHE A 20 7.49 4.20 0.95
N LYS A 21 8.77 4.05 1.30
CA LYS A 21 9.53 2.80 1.07
C LYS A 21 8.93 1.60 1.79
N LEU A 22 8.26 1.80 2.92
CA LEU A 22 7.65 0.72 3.71
C LEU A 22 6.30 0.25 3.15
N LEU A 23 5.64 1.06 2.31
CA LEU A 23 4.28 0.77 1.85
C LEU A 23 4.14 -0.50 1.02
N PRO A 24 5.03 -0.83 0.06
CA PRO A 24 4.92 -2.08 -0.69
C PRO A 24 4.88 -3.30 0.24
N ALA A 25 5.81 -3.38 1.20
CA ALA A 25 5.89 -4.49 2.16
C ALA A 25 4.69 -4.52 3.12
N ALA A 26 4.21 -3.35 3.56
CA ALA A 26 3.01 -3.25 4.38
C ALA A 26 1.77 -3.73 3.62
N THR A 27 1.60 -3.32 2.37
CA THR A 27 0.50 -3.77 1.51
C THR A 27 0.54 -5.28 1.28
N GLU A 28 1.71 -5.85 0.99
CA GLU A 28 1.88 -7.30 0.85
C GLU A 28 1.49 -8.05 2.14
N SER A 29 1.89 -7.54 3.29
CA SER A 29 1.54 -8.13 4.59
C SER A 29 0.03 -8.09 4.86
N LEU A 30 -0.65 -7.02 4.44
CA LEU A 30 -2.12 -6.91 4.55
C LEU A 30 -2.85 -7.85 3.59
N VAL A 31 -2.31 -8.06 2.39
CA VAL A 31 -2.83 -9.07 1.45
C VAL A 31 -2.76 -10.46 2.06
N GLN A 32 -1.63 -10.83 2.68
CA GLN A 32 -1.48 -12.11 3.37
C GLN A 32 -2.49 -12.26 4.52
N LEU A 33 -2.69 -11.22 5.32
CA LEU A 33 -3.66 -11.24 6.42
C LEU A 33 -5.10 -11.36 5.92
N ARG A 34 -5.45 -10.66 4.83
CA ARG A 34 -6.76 -10.79 4.16
C ARG A 34 -7.01 -12.22 3.73
N ASP A 35 -6.02 -12.85 3.11
CA ASP A 35 -6.14 -14.21 2.62
C ASP A 35 -6.29 -15.21 3.77
N ALA A 36 -5.63 -14.97 4.91
CA ALA A 36 -5.80 -15.75 6.13
C ALA A 36 -7.21 -15.62 6.73
N PHE A 37 -7.81 -14.42 6.72
CA PHE A 37 -9.20 -14.23 7.17
C PHE A 37 -10.19 -14.91 6.23
N ALA A 38 -10.01 -14.77 4.92
CA ALA A 38 -10.85 -15.45 3.93
C ALA A 38 -10.78 -16.98 4.08
N ALA A 39 -9.58 -17.53 4.29
CA ALA A 39 -9.38 -18.96 4.53
C ALA A 39 -10.02 -19.45 5.84
N SER A 40 -10.25 -18.55 6.80
CA SER A 40 -10.90 -18.84 8.08
C SER A 40 -12.41 -18.60 8.09
N ASN A 41 -13.01 -18.26 6.94
CA ASN A 41 -14.42 -17.81 6.79
C ASN A 41 -14.76 -16.52 7.55
N GLU A 42 -13.76 -15.68 7.84
CA GLU A 42 -13.93 -14.36 8.43
C GLU A 42 -14.12 -13.30 7.33
N ASP A 43 -15.18 -13.45 6.53
CA ASP A 43 -15.43 -12.66 5.32
C ASP A 43 -15.53 -11.16 5.60
N PHE A 44 -16.12 -10.78 6.73
CA PHE A 44 -16.20 -9.39 7.16
C PHE A 44 -14.79 -8.76 7.29
N LEU A 45 -13.87 -9.45 7.99
CA LEU A 45 -12.51 -8.95 8.18
C LEU A 45 -11.71 -8.93 6.87
N ALA A 46 -11.93 -9.92 6.00
CA ALA A 46 -11.33 -9.95 4.67
C ALA A 46 -11.80 -8.77 3.80
N ILE A 47 -13.08 -8.40 3.87
CA ILE A 47 -13.64 -7.24 3.17
C ILE A 47 -13.04 -5.94 3.70
N GLU A 48 -12.97 -5.75 5.02
CA GLU A 48 -12.35 -4.56 5.62
C GLU A 48 -10.90 -4.39 5.15
N LEU A 49 -10.11 -5.48 5.14
CA LEU A 49 -8.73 -5.42 4.64
C LEU A 49 -8.64 -5.11 3.15
N LYS A 50 -9.60 -5.58 2.33
CA LYS A 50 -9.66 -5.22 0.91
C LYS A 50 -9.80 -3.70 0.72
N HIS A 51 -10.64 -3.04 1.52
CA HIS A 51 -10.79 -1.59 1.47
C HIS A 51 -9.51 -0.86 1.91
N MET A 52 -8.85 -1.35 2.96
CA MET A 52 -7.61 -0.76 3.43
C MET A 52 -6.48 -0.90 2.40
N ILE A 53 -6.34 -2.06 1.76
CA ILE A 53 -5.37 -2.30 0.68
C ILE A 53 -5.62 -1.33 -0.49
N ALA A 54 -6.88 -1.18 -0.92
CA ALA A 54 -7.23 -0.23 -1.99
C ALA A 54 -6.80 1.20 -1.64
N ARG A 55 -6.98 1.62 -0.38
CA ARG A 55 -6.56 2.94 0.07
C ARG A 55 -5.05 3.12 0.06
N LEU A 56 -4.26 2.08 0.38
CA LEU A 56 -2.81 2.14 0.30
C LEU A 56 -2.31 2.23 -1.16
N GLU A 57 -2.98 1.56 -2.10
CA GLU A 57 -2.67 1.69 -3.54
C GLU A 57 -3.01 3.09 -4.07
N GLU A 58 -4.09 3.71 -3.62
CA GLU A 58 -4.39 5.12 -3.93
C GLU A 58 -3.31 6.05 -3.40
N ILE A 59 -2.86 5.85 -2.15
CA ILE A 59 -1.76 6.62 -1.56
C ILE A 59 -0.49 6.46 -2.40
N LYS A 60 -0.20 5.24 -2.86
CA LYS A 60 0.95 4.96 -3.75
C LYS A 60 0.86 5.71 -5.08
N ALA A 61 -0.34 5.82 -5.68
CA ALA A 61 -0.54 6.57 -6.91
C ALA A 61 -0.30 8.08 -6.73
N LEU A 62 -0.52 8.63 -5.53
CA LEU A 62 -0.20 10.03 -5.23
C LEU A 62 1.30 10.31 -5.27
N PHE A 63 2.16 9.30 -5.06
CA PHE A 63 3.62 9.50 -5.05
C PHE A 63 4.14 10.06 -6.35
N SER A 64 3.62 9.59 -7.46
CA SER A 64 4.04 10.02 -8.80
C SER A 64 3.45 11.38 -9.19
N SER A 65 2.33 11.76 -8.55
CA SER A 65 1.45 12.83 -9.04
C SER A 65 1.62 14.14 -8.28
N GLY A 66 2.10 14.09 -7.03
CA GLY A 66 2.08 15.26 -6.13
C GLY A 66 0.66 15.62 -5.68
N PRO A 67 0.50 16.62 -4.78
CA PRO A 67 -0.82 17.11 -4.39
C PRO A 67 -1.53 17.71 -5.60
N GLN A 68 -2.76 17.25 -5.87
CA GLN A 68 -3.65 17.93 -6.80
C GLN A 68 -4.22 19.16 -6.09
N GLY A 69 -3.68 20.33 -6.43
CA GLY A 69 -4.19 21.63 -5.97
C GLY A 69 -5.53 21.98 -6.59
#